data_AF-A0A6P1WV93-F1
#
_entry.id   AF-A0A6P1WV93-F1
#
_cell.length_a   1.000
_cell.length_b   1.000
_cell.length_c   1.000
_cell.angle_alpha   90.00
_cell.angle_beta   90.00
_cell.angle_gamma   90.00
#
_symmetry.space_group_name_H-M   'P 1'
#
loop_
_entity.id
_entity.type
_entity.pdbx_description
1 polymer ?
#
loop_
_entity_poly.entity_id
_entity_poly.type
_entity_poly.pdbx_seq_one_letter_code
_entity_poly.pdbx_strand_id
1 'polypeptide(L)'
;MINYIKSELYRVFNSKALYLYILVCNVLMVLAAVTLFYFNQVDSHFPYGNAHFFYINVISASTLILIVGIAMNLLVNHKENKLMNKISVSFDVSRSTIFWGKFLVYLISFSLLCIISTIITVILGLTLFEYDNVSLNQYLISLINMAPLILGGLALAHTLNSFKINIAIVIILTSLIYLQSSHLFQLLAYLNHHFNHLYKLTPGERLNQNFENFMTHSSTLDLNNWIIGGILSLLFLFCGQVIFKKSEFNDE
;
A
#
# COMPACT_ATOMS: atom_id res chain seq x y z
N MET A 1 7.83 3.57 -24.50
CA MET A 1 7.26 3.38 -23.14
C MET A 1 5.85 2.78 -23.17
N ILE A 2 4.87 3.37 -23.86
CA ILE A 2 3.48 2.88 -23.87
C ILE A 2 3.36 1.42 -24.32
N ASN A 3 4.06 1.02 -25.39
CA ASN A 3 4.05 -0.37 -25.87
C ASN A 3 4.58 -1.36 -24.82
N TYR A 4 5.62 -0.96 -24.07
CA TYR A 4 6.18 -1.77 -23.00
C TYR A 4 5.17 -1.95 -21.85
N ILE A 5 4.54 -0.85 -21.41
CA ILE A 5 3.48 -0.89 -20.38
C ILE A 5 2.33 -1.80 -20.82
N LYS A 6 1.88 -1.69 -22.08
CA LYS A 6 0.80 -2.53 -22.63
C LYS A 6 1.16 -4.02 -22.58
N SER A 7 2.39 -4.36 -22.96
CA SER A 7 2.88 -5.75 -22.91
C SER A 7 2.97 -6.28 -21.48
N GLU A 8 3.48 -5.48 -20.54
CA GLU A 8 3.57 -5.87 -19.13
C GLU A 8 2.19 -5.97 -18.46
N LEU A 9 1.27 -5.05 -18.76
CA LEU A 9 -0.12 -5.15 -18.31
C LEU A 9 -0.75 -6.46 -18.79
N TYR A 10 -0.61 -6.78 -20.09
CA TYR A 10 -1.14 -8.02 -20.64
C TYR A 10 -0.57 -9.25 -19.92
N ARG A 11 0.75 -9.26 -19.66
CA ARG A 11 1.41 -10.35 -18.93
C ARG A 11 0.88 -10.50 -17.50
N VAL A 12 0.76 -9.41 -16.76
CA VAL A 12 0.35 -9.41 -15.35
C VAL A 12 -1.14 -9.75 -15.20
N PHE A 13 -2.00 -9.16 -16.03
CA PHE A 13 -3.45 -9.40 -15.99
C PHE A 13 -3.81 -10.81 -16.47
N ASN A 14 -3.03 -11.44 -17.34
CA ASN A 14 -3.25 -12.83 -17.74
C ASN A 14 -2.61 -13.84 -16.78
N SER A 15 -1.94 -13.39 -15.71
CA SER A 15 -1.34 -14.28 -14.73
C SER A 15 -2.38 -14.82 -13.75
N LYS A 16 -2.41 -16.14 -13.56
CA LYS A 16 -3.24 -16.78 -12.51
C LYS A 16 -2.90 -16.25 -11.11
N ALA A 17 -1.64 -15.90 -10.90
CA ALA A 17 -1.14 -15.37 -9.64
C ALA A 17 -1.85 -14.08 -9.22
N LEU A 18 -2.10 -13.14 -10.15
CA LEU A 18 -2.82 -11.90 -9.83
C LEU A 18 -4.26 -12.18 -9.38
N TYR A 19 -4.99 -13.03 -10.10
CA TYR A 19 -6.37 -13.37 -9.74
C TYR A 19 -6.45 -14.09 -8.39
N LEU A 20 -5.56 -15.05 -8.13
CA LEU A 20 -5.49 -15.73 -6.85
C LEU A 20 -5.16 -14.75 -5.73
N TYR A 21 -4.24 -13.81 -5.96
CA TYR A 21 -3.87 -12.79 -4.99
C TYR A 21 -5.06 -11.89 -4.61
N ILE A 22 -5.79 -11.38 -5.62
CA ILE A 22 -7.00 -10.58 -5.41
C ILE A 22 -8.07 -11.38 -4.67
N LEU A 23 -8.29 -12.63 -5.09
CA LEU A 23 -9.28 -13.52 -4.46
C LEU A 23 -8.95 -13.75 -2.98
N VAL A 24 -7.72 -14.13 -2.65
CA VAL A 24 -7.31 -14.40 -1.26
C VAL A 24 -7.50 -13.16 -0.39
N CYS A 25 -7.00 -12.00 -0.80
CA CYS A 25 -7.14 -10.77 -0.01
C CYS A 25 -8.61 -10.43 0.28
N ASN A 26 -9.48 -10.54 -0.73
CA ASN A 26 -10.90 -10.21 -0.57
C ASN A 26 -11.67 -11.28 0.21
N VAL A 27 -11.33 -12.56 0.06
CA VAL A 27 -11.93 -13.64 0.85
C VAL A 27 -11.62 -13.46 2.34
N LEU A 28 -10.38 -13.11 2.71
CA LEU A 28 -10.04 -12.82 4.10
C LEU A 28 -10.90 -11.67 4.67
N MET A 29 -11.18 -10.66 3.87
CA MET A 29 -11.98 -9.51 4.28
C MET A 29 -13.46 -9.85 4.43
N VAL A 30 -14.01 -10.68 3.54
CA VAL A 30 -15.36 -11.25 3.67
C VAL A 30 -15.44 -12.09 4.93
N LEU A 31 -14.45 -12.96 5.20
CA LEU A 31 -14.40 -13.76 6.41
C LEU A 31 -14.39 -12.87 7.66
N ALA A 32 -13.59 -11.81 7.69
CA ALA A 32 -13.58 -10.86 8.80
C ALA A 32 -14.98 -10.25 9.04
N ALA A 33 -15.67 -9.78 8.00
CA ALA A 33 -17.02 -9.23 8.11
C ALA A 33 -18.04 -10.26 8.62
N VAL A 34 -18.01 -11.48 8.06
CA VAL A 34 -18.91 -12.57 8.44
C VAL A 34 -18.67 -13.00 9.89
N THR A 35 -17.41 -13.08 10.33
CA THR A 35 -17.12 -13.41 11.73
C THR A 35 -17.67 -12.35 12.68
N LEU A 36 -17.51 -11.07 12.35
CA LEU A 36 -18.02 -9.97 13.16
C LEU A 36 -19.55 -9.97 13.22
N PHE A 37 -20.21 -10.23 12.08
CA PHE A 37 -21.65 -10.38 12.00
C PHE A 37 -22.15 -11.58 12.82
N TYR A 38 -21.48 -12.73 12.71
CA TYR A 38 -21.85 -13.93 13.46
C TYR A 38 -21.84 -13.70 14.97
N PHE A 39 -20.79 -13.08 15.50
CA PHE A 39 -20.72 -12.78 16.94
C PHE A 39 -21.79 -11.79 17.39
N ASN A 40 -22.14 -10.80 16.56
CA ASN A 40 -23.24 -9.89 16.84
C ASN A 40 -24.60 -10.60 16.99
N GLN A 41 -24.80 -11.71 16.28
CA GLN A 41 -26.03 -12.51 16.36
C GLN A 41 -26.04 -13.47 17.56
N VAL A 42 -24.87 -13.93 18.01
CA VAL A 42 -24.74 -14.92 19.08
C VAL A 42 -24.75 -14.27 20.47
N ASP A 43 -24.11 -13.11 20.61
CA ASP A 43 -24.05 -12.37 21.87
C ASP A 43 -24.74 -11.01 21.72
N SER A 44 -25.86 -10.84 22.43
CA SER A 44 -26.65 -9.61 22.41
C SER A 44 -25.91 -8.38 22.97
N HIS A 45 -24.79 -8.58 23.67
CA HIS A 45 -23.97 -7.50 24.24
C HIS A 45 -22.66 -7.28 23.48
N PHE A 46 -22.49 -7.88 22.30
CA PHE A 46 -21.25 -7.77 21.53
C PHE A 46 -21.02 -6.32 21.03
N PRO A 47 -20.01 -5.60 21.56
CA PRO A 47 -19.87 -4.17 21.32
C PRO A 47 -19.32 -3.82 19.92
N TYR A 48 -18.84 -4.83 19.19
CA TYR A 48 -18.11 -4.65 17.93
C TYR A 48 -18.94 -4.98 16.69
N GLY A 49 -20.20 -5.40 16.85
CA GLY A 49 -21.10 -5.79 15.76
C GLY A 49 -21.67 -4.61 14.96
N ASN A 50 -20.85 -3.65 14.56
CA ASN A 50 -21.29 -2.45 13.88
C ASN A 50 -20.37 -2.06 12.71
N ALA A 51 -20.90 -1.25 11.79
CA ALA A 51 -20.17 -0.82 10.60
C ALA A 51 -18.91 0.00 10.93
N HIS A 52 -18.96 0.83 11.98
CA HIS A 52 -17.81 1.61 12.43
C HIS A 52 -16.62 0.73 12.79
N PHE A 53 -16.85 -0.32 13.59
CA PHE A 53 -15.84 -1.28 13.97
C PHE A 53 -15.38 -2.16 12.79
N PHE A 54 -16.24 -2.39 11.80
CA PHE A 54 -15.76 -3.06 10.60
C PHE A 54 -14.78 -2.17 9.80
N TYR A 55 -15.10 -0.89 9.61
CA TYR A 55 -14.26 0.05 8.87
C TYR A 55 -12.96 0.41 9.61
N ILE A 56 -12.98 0.55 10.94
CA ILE A 56 -11.78 0.83 11.75
C ILE A 56 -10.72 -0.25 11.56
N ASN A 57 -11.11 -1.53 11.43
CA ASN A 57 -10.18 -2.62 11.20
C ASN A 57 -9.41 -2.42 9.91
N VAL A 58 -10.07 -1.97 8.84
CA VAL A 58 -9.42 -1.70 7.55
C VAL A 58 -8.45 -0.51 7.65
N ILE A 59 -8.85 0.57 8.32
CA ILE A 59 -7.98 1.76 8.50
C ILE A 59 -6.76 1.43 9.38
N SER A 60 -6.96 0.67 10.47
CA SER A 60 -5.89 0.22 11.36
C SER A 60 -4.88 -0.70 10.66
N ALA A 61 -5.33 -1.45 9.65
CA ALA A 61 -4.52 -2.38 8.87
C ALA A 61 -3.63 -1.72 7.81
N SER A 62 -3.36 -0.42 7.91
CA SER A 62 -2.50 0.34 6.99
C SER A 62 -1.12 -0.32 6.75
N THR A 63 -0.54 -0.90 7.80
CA THR A 63 0.73 -1.65 7.75
C THR A 63 0.60 -2.94 6.94
N LEU A 64 -0.48 -3.69 7.15
CA LEU A 64 -0.79 -4.90 6.40
C LEU A 64 -1.05 -4.57 4.92
N ILE A 65 -1.77 -3.48 4.62
CA ILE A 65 -1.99 -3.00 3.26
C ILE A 65 -0.66 -2.72 2.56
N LEU A 66 0.30 -2.11 3.26
CA LEU A 66 1.65 -1.86 2.73
C LEU A 66 2.41 -3.16 2.46
N ILE A 67 2.33 -4.15 3.35
CA ILE A 67 2.92 -5.49 3.15
C ILE A 67 2.29 -6.19 1.94
N VAL A 68 0.96 -6.14 1.81
CA VAL A 68 0.22 -6.68 0.66
C VAL A 68 0.66 -5.99 -0.63
N GLY A 69 0.90 -4.68 -0.61
CA GLY A 69 1.47 -3.94 -1.73
C GLY A 69 2.87 -4.43 -2.10
N ILE A 70 3.78 -4.50 -1.13
CA ILE A 70 5.16 -4.97 -1.31
C ILE A 70 5.20 -6.37 -1.93
N ALA A 71 4.39 -7.29 -1.42
CA ALA A 71 4.31 -8.65 -1.93
C ALA A 71 3.75 -8.67 -3.36
N MET A 72 2.75 -7.84 -3.68
CA MET A 72 2.20 -7.74 -5.04
C MET A 72 3.24 -7.24 -6.06
N ASN A 73 4.20 -6.41 -5.64
CA ASN A 73 5.28 -5.95 -6.52
C ASN A 73 6.14 -7.11 -7.08
N LEU A 74 6.19 -8.25 -6.38
CA LEU A 74 6.87 -9.46 -6.86
C LEU A 74 6.28 -9.98 -8.16
N LEU A 75 4.99 -9.78 -8.44
CA LEU A 75 4.37 -10.19 -9.71
C LEU A 75 5.02 -9.51 -10.92
N VAL A 76 5.54 -8.29 -10.71
CA VAL A 76 6.20 -7.49 -11.75
C VAL A 76 7.73 -7.66 -11.73
N ASN A 77 8.31 -8.02 -10.59
CA ASN A 77 9.75 -8.17 -10.38
C ASN A 77 10.24 -9.62 -10.18
N HIS A 78 9.42 -10.63 -10.51
CA HIS A 78 9.77 -12.06 -10.37
C HIS A 78 11.05 -12.45 -11.14
N LYS A 79 11.72 -13.53 -10.70
CA LYS A 79 12.99 -14.00 -11.29
C LYS A 79 12.90 -14.26 -12.79
N GLU A 80 11.80 -14.83 -13.26
CA GLU A 80 11.55 -15.09 -14.70
C GLU A 80 11.49 -13.80 -15.53
N ASN A 81 11.05 -12.68 -14.93
CA ASN A 81 11.03 -11.38 -15.59
C ASN A 81 12.44 -10.82 -15.82
N LYS A 82 13.49 -11.39 -15.20
CA LYS A 82 14.88 -10.97 -15.43
C LYS A 82 15.33 -11.32 -16.85
N LEU A 83 15.01 -12.54 -17.31
CA LEU A 83 15.29 -12.96 -18.68
C LEU A 83 14.55 -12.05 -19.66
N MET A 84 13.28 -11.75 -19.39
CA MET A 84 12.48 -10.83 -20.20
C MET A 84 13.03 -9.40 -20.22
N ASN A 85 13.53 -8.89 -19.09
CA ASN A 85 14.17 -7.57 -19.04
C ASN A 85 15.44 -7.55 -19.91
N LYS A 86 16.28 -8.59 -19.82
CA LYS A 86 17.51 -8.70 -20.63
C LYS A 86 17.18 -8.72 -22.12
N ILE A 87 16.18 -9.52 -22.51
CA ILE A 87 15.67 -9.57 -23.87
C ILE A 87 15.14 -8.18 -24.29
N SER A 88 14.37 -7.52 -23.45
CA SER A 88 13.84 -6.17 -23.74
C SER A 88 14.96 -5.15 -23.97
N VAL A 89 16.03 -5.20 -23.17
CA VAL A 89 17.21 -4.32 -23.37
C VAL A 89 17.93 -4.65 -24.68
N SER A 90 18.01 -5.93 -25.07
CA SER A 90 18.59 -6.30 -26.38
C SER A 90 17.74 -5.83 -27.57
N PHE A 91 16.45 -5.60 -27.36
CA PHE A 91 15.53 -4.99 -28.33
C PHE A 91 15.38 -3.46 -28.12
N ASP A 92 16.43 -2.80 -27.64
CA ASP A 92 16.54 -1.35 -27.51
C ASP A 92 15.54 -0.68 -26.54
N VAL A 93 14.98 -1.44 -25.60
CA VAL A 93 14.18 -0.86 -24.51
C VAL A 93 15.12 -0.33 -23.41
N SER A 94 15.10 0.98 -23.21
CA SER A 94 15.94 1.61 -22.18
C SER A 94 15.59 1.14 -20.77
N ARG A 95 16.60 1.00 -19.89
CA ARG A 95 16.43 0.60 -18.48
C ARG A 95 15.46 1.51 -17.72
N SER A 96 15.47 2.79 -18.05
CA SER A 96 14.52 3.77 -17.50
C SER A 96 13.07 3.44 -17.87
N THR A 97 12.84 3.01 -19.12
CA THR A 97 11.50 2.59 -19.57
C THR A 97 11.03 1.35 -18.82
N ILE A 98 11.93 0.40 -18.55
CA ILE A 98 11.63 -0.81 -17.77
C ILE A 98 11.24 -0.44 -16.34
N PHE A 99 12.04 0.38 -15.65
CA PHE A 99 11.77 0.80 -14.28
C PHE A 99 10.40 1.48 -14.15
N TRP A 100 10.17 2.57 -14.90
CA TRP A 100 8.91 3.31 -14.85
C TRP A 100 7.72 2.50 -15.35
N GLY A 101 7.91 1.70 -16.41
CA GLY A 101 6.85 0.85 -16.95
C GLY A 101 6.38 -0.19 -15.93
N LYS A 102 7.30 -0.83 -15.22
CA LYS A 102 6.98 -1.79 -14.16
C LYS A 102 6.32 -1.14 -12.96
N PHE A 103 6.80 0.04 -12.55
CA PHE A 103 6.15 0.80 -11.48
C PHE A 103 4.69 1.13 -11.81
N LEU A 104 4.41 1.59 -13.04
CA LEU A 104 3.05 1.92 -13.47
C LEU A 104 2.14 0.69 -13.53
N VAL A 105 2.62 -0.43 -14.08
CA VAL A 105 1.87 -1.70 -14.12
C VAL A 105 1.54 -2.18 -12.70
N TYR A 106 2.52 -2.10 -11.80
CA TYR A 106 2.35 -2.43 -10.40
C TYR A 106 1.31 -1.53 -9.72
N LEU A 107 1.39 -0.22 -9.93
CA LEU A 107 0.45 0.76 -9.36
C LEU A 107 -0.97 0.51 -9.86
N ILE A 108 -1.16 0.28 -11.16
CA ILE A 108 -2.47 -0.04 -11.73
C ILE A 108 -3.05 -1.32 -11.10
N SER A 109 -2.23 -2.37 -11.00
CA SER A 109 -2.68 -3.67 -10.47
C SER A 109 -3.06 -3.56 -8.98
N PHE A 110 -2.25 -2.86 -8.18
CA PHE A 110 -2.52 -2.64 -6.77
C PHE A 110 -3.73 -1.71 -6.54
N SER A 111 -3.86 -0.64 -7.34
CA SER A 111 -5.03 0.24 -7.30
C SER A 111 -6.32 -0.53 -7.58
N LEU A 112 -6.32 -1.43 -8.56
CA LEU A 112 -7.45 -2.30 -8.86
C LEU A 112 -7.80 -3.21 -7.67
N LEU A 113 -6.81 -3.81 -7.00
CA LEU A 113 -7.02 -4.57 -5.77
C LEU A 113 -7.68 -3.71 -4.69
N CYS A 114 -7.16 -2.50 -4.44
CA CYS A 114 -7.71 -1.59 -3.44
C CYS A 114 -9.15 -1.17 -3.78
N ILE A 115 -9.46 -0.82 -5.03
CA ILE A 115 -10.81 -0.44 -5.46
C ILE A 115 -11.79 -1.58 -5.23
N ILE A 116 -11.46 -2.80 -5.67
CA ILE A 116 -12.30 -3.98 -5.45
C ILE A 116 -12.51 -4.21 -3.94
N SER A 117 -11.44 -4.07 -3.16
CA SER A 117 -11.49 -4.27 -1.71
C SER A 117 -12.37 -3.22 -1.02
N THR A 118 -12.28 -1.95 -1.43
CA THR A 118 -13.13 -0.87 -0.92
C THR A 118 -14.60 -1.10 -1.30
N ILE A 119 -14.89 -1.56 -2.51
CA ILE A 119 -16.26 -1.89 -2.92
C ILE A 119 -16.83 -3.02 -2.05
N ILE A 120 -16.05 -4.09 -1.84
CA ILE A 120 -16.48 -5.23 -1.02
C ILE A 120 -16.70 -4.81 0.43
N THR A 121 -15.80 -4.04 1.03
CA THR A 121 -15.97 -3.55 2.41
C THR A 121 -17.19 -2.66 2.56
N VAL A 122 -17.42 -1.73 1.62
CA VAL A 122 -18.63 -0.88 1.65
C VAL A 122 -19.89 -1.72 1.52
N ILE A 123 -19.96 -2.65 0.56
CA ILE A 123 -21.13 -3.51 0.38
C ILE A 123 -21.40 -4.34 1.63
N LEU A 124 -20.38 -4.98 2.21
CA LEU A 124 -20.53 -5.76 3.44
C LEU A 124 -20.96 -4.89 4.63
N GLY A 125 -20.37 -3.70 4.76
CA GLY A 125 -20.71 -2.71 5.77
C GLY A 125 -22.18 -2.29 5.72
N LEU A 126 -22.70 -2.08 4.52
CA LEU A 126 -24.08 -1.65 4.28
C LEU A 126 -25.11 -2.79 4.40
N THR A 127 -24.69 -4.04 4.17
CA THR A 127 -25.61 -5.21 4.12
C THR A 127 -25.66 -5.99 5.42
N LEU A 128 -24.55 -6.10 6.15
CA LEU A 128 -24.45 -6.91 7.36
C LEU A 128 -24.68 -6.11 8.65
N PHE A 129 -24.46 -4.79 8.64
CA PHE A 129 -24.54 -3.95 9.84
C PHE A 129 -25.57 -2.83 9.65
N GLU A 130 -25.93 -2.20 10.77
CA GLU A 130 -26.78 -1.01 10.74
C GLU A 130 -26.12 0.12 9.94
N TYR A 131 -26.95 0.79 9.13
CA TYR A 131 -26.48 1.84 8.24
C TYR A 131 -25.96 3.05 9.02
N ASP A 132 -24.65 3.25 8.97
CA ASP A 132 -23.96 4.41 9.55
C ASP A 132 -23.29 5.26 8.46
N ASN A 133 -24.01 6.30 8.03
CA ASN A 133 -23.52 7.24 7.01
C ASN A 133 -22.31 8.05 7.49
N VAL A 134 -22.22 8.34 8.80
CA VAL A 134 -21.09 9.12 9.33
C VAL A 134 -19.84 8.27 9.23
N SER A 135 -19.87 7.02 9.71
CA SER A 135 -18.72 6.11 9.61
C SER A 135 -18.33 5.81 8.17
N LEU A 136 -19.30 5.63 7.25
CA LEU A 136 -19.01 5.43 5.83
C LEU A 136 -18.25 6.61 5.23
N ASN A 137 -18.72 7.84 5.45
CA ASN A 137 -18.06 9.04 4.91
C ASN A 137 -16.67 9.24 5.51
N GLN A 138 -16.54 9.07 6.82
CA GLN A 138 -15.26 9.14 7.53
C GLN A 138 -14.28 8.08 7.02
N TYR A 139 -14.77 6.88 6.71
CA TYR A 139 -13.97 5.78 6.17
C TYR A 139 -13.41 6.14 4.79
N LEU A 140 -14.26 6.62 3.88
CA LEU A 140 -13.84 7.03 2.54
C LEU A 140 -12.82 8.18 2.58
N ILE A 141 -13.02 9.19 3.43
CA ILE A 141 -12.06 10.28 3.62
C ILE A 141 -10.72 9.73 4.15
N SER A 142 -10.78 8.80 5.10
CA SER A 142 -9.57 8.20 5.70
C SER A 142 -8.80 7.34 4.68
N LEU A 143 -9.48 6.65 3.76
CA LEU A 143 -8.82 5.96 2.65
C LEU A 143 -8.12 6.94 1.69
N ILE A 144 -8.78 8.07 1.37
CA ILE A 144 -8.21 9.10 0.49
C ILE A 144 -6.95 9.72 1.11
N ASN A 145 -6.99 9.99 2.42
CA ASN A 145 -5.83 10.47 3.17
C ASN A 145 -4.68 9.45 3.24
N MET A 146 -5.01 8.17 3.34
CA MET A 146 -4.03 7.09 3.42
C MET A 146 -3.35 6.82 2.08
N ALA A 147 -4.06 6.98 0.96
CA ALA A 147 -3.57 6.67 -0.39
C ALA A 147 -2.19 7.26 -0.76
N PRO A 148 -1.93 8.57 -0.60
CA PRO A 148 -0.62 9.14 -0.94
C PRO A 148 0.51 8.61 -0.04
N LEU A 149 0.22 8.34 1.23
CA LEU A 149 1.20 7.75 2.16
C LEU A 149 1.55 6.33 1.73
N ILE A 150 0.55 5.50 1.42
CA ILE A 150 0.79 4.15 0.90
C ILE A 150 1.59 4.21 -0.40
N LEU A 151 1.28 5.14 -1.32
CA LEU A 151 2.00 5.31 -2.59
C LEU A 151 3.50 5.52 -2.38
N GLY A 152 3.91 6.30 -1.39
CA GLY A 152 5.34 6.46 -1.04
C GLY A 152 5.99 5.17 -0.54
N GLY A 153 5.26 4.35 0.23
CA GLY A 153 5.71 3.03 0.65
C GLY A 153 5.85 2.07 -0.52
N LEU A 154 4.89 2.08 -1.46
CA LEU A 154 4.94 1.28 -2.68
C LEU A 154 6.10 1.70 -3.60
N ALA A 155 6.40 3.00 -3.68
CA ALA A 155 7.55 3.52 -4.40
C ALA A 155 8.87 2.99 -3.82
N LEU A 156 9.04 3.05 -2.51
CA LEU A 156 10.19 2.46 -1.82
C LEU A 156 10.29 0.94 -2.05
N ALA A 157 9.16 0.23 -1.96
CA ALA A 157 9.12 -1.21 -2.21
C ALA A 157 9.57 -1.55 -3.63
N HIS A 158 9.06 -0.81 -4.62
CA HIS A 158 9.41 -1.01 -6.02
C HIS A 158 10.90 -0.76 -6.28
N THR A 159 11.47 0.29 -5.67
CA THR A 159 12.88 0.62 -5.86
C THR A 159 13.75 -0.48 -5.28
N LEU A 160 13.49 -0.93 -4.06
CA LEU A 160 14.21 -2.04 -3.41
C LEU A 160 14.07 -3.37 -4.16
N ASN A 161 12.85 -3.74 -4.57
CA ASN A 161 12.59 -4.97 -5.32
C ASN A 161 13.27 -4.96 -6.71
N SER A 162 13.44 -3.78 -7.32
CA SER A 162 14.16 -3.65 -8.59
C SER A 162 15.65 -4.02 -8.47
N PHE A 163 16.21 -3.98 -7.25
CA PHE A 163 17.60 -4.37 -6.96
C PHE A 163 17.77 -5.82 -6.52
N LYS A 164 16.76 -6.68 -6.71
CA LYS A 164 16.84 -8.12 -6.38
C LYS A 164 17.09 -8.39 -4.88
N ILE A 165 16.79 -7.42 -4.01
CA ILE A 165 16.88 -7.60 -2.57
C ILE A 165 15.84 -8.66 -2.15
N ASN A 166 16.20 -9.53 -1.21
CA ASN A 166 15.27 -10.53 -0.67
C ASN A 166 14.01 -9.83 -0.15
N ILE A 167 12.82 -10.34 -0.48
CA ILE A 167 11.54 -9.78 -0.04
C ILE A 167 11.48 -9.55 1.47
N ALA A 168 12.04 -10.46 2.28
CA ALA A 168 12.09 -10.29 3.72
C ALA A 168 12.86 -9.01 4.12
N ILE A 169 13.98 -8.74 3.45
CA ILE A 169 14.77 -7.53 3.66
C ILE A 169 14.00 -6.30 3.15
N VAL A 170 13.27 -6.41 2.03
CA VAL A 170 12.43 -5.30 1.53
C VAL A 170 11.33 -4.96 2.54
N ILE A 171 10.65 -5.96 3.10
CA ILE A 171 9.64 -5.77 4.16
C ILE A 171 10.27 -5.14 5.40
N ILE A 172 11.44 -5.62 5.84
CA ILE A 172 12.14 -5.06 7.01
C ILE A 172 12.53 -3.60 6.76
N LEU A 173 13.15 -3.27 5.62
CA LEU A 173 13.60 -1.91 5.30
C LEU A 173 12.42 -0.95 5.12
N THR A 174 11.38 -1.37 4.40
CA THR A 174 10.17 -0.57 4.25
C THR A 174 9.49 -0.35 5.60
N SER A 175 9.32 -1.39 6.42
CA SER A 175 8.77 -1.26 7.78
C SER A 175 9.62 -0.34 8.65
N LEU A 176 10.95 -0.42 8.56
CA LEU A 176 11.86 0.42 9.35
C LEU A 176 11.70 1.90 8.95
N ILE A 177 11.70 2.18 7.64
CA ILE A 177 11.62 3.54 7.11
C ILE A 177 10.21 4.14 7.30
N TYR A 178 9.15 3.37 7.11
CA TYR A 178 7.78 3.87 7.15
C TYR A 178 7.14 3.86 8.53
N LEU A 179 7.40 2.82 9.33
CA LEU A 179 6.72 2.62 10.62
C LEU A 179 7.64 2.97 11.78
N GLN A 180 8.82 2.37 11.84
CA GLN A 180 9.72 2.54 12.98
C GLN A 180 10.37 3.93 13.05
N SER A 181 10.45 4.64 11.91
CA SER A 181 10.96 6.00 11.88
C SER A 181 10.17 6.95 12.79
N SER A 182 8.85 6.77 12.90
CA SER A 182 8.00 7.55 13.81
C SER A 182 8.45 7.41 15.26
N HIS A 183 8.62 6.17 15.73
CA HIS A 183 9.08 5.91 17.11
C HIS A 183 10.48 6.46 17.37
N LEU A 184 11.40 6.36 16.40
CA LEU A 184 12.73 6.94 16.53
C LEU A 184 12.69 8.47 16.66
N PHE A 185 11.91 9.15 15.82
CA PHE A 185 11.78 10.61 15.90
C PHE A 185 11.01 11.04 17.15
N GLN A 186 10.08 10.23 17.65
CA GLN A 186 9.40 10.46 18.93
C GLN A 186 10.40 10.41 20.10
N LEU A 187 11.27 9.40 20.14
CA LEU A 187 12.34 9.29 21.13
C LEU A 187 13.29 10.50 21.07
N LEU A 188 13.70 10.91 19.87
CA LEU A 188 14.52 12.10 19.68
C LEU A 188 13.79 13.38 20.08
N ALA A 189 12.48 13.45 19.89
CA ALA A 189 11.65 14.57 20.28
C ALA A 189 11.53 14.73 21.80
N TYR A 190 11.55 13.62 22.56
CA TYR A 190 11.69 13.66 24.01
C TYR A 190 13.04 14.23 24.46
N LEU A 191 14.12 14.00 23.69
CA LEU A 191 15.45 14.52 23.98
C LEU A 191 15.62 15.99 23.58
N ASN A 192 15.03 16.40 22.45
CA ASN A 192 15.10 17.76 21.95
C ASN A 192 13.86 18.13 21.14
N HIS A 193 13.20 19.22 21.53
CA HIS A 193 11.97 19.72 20.91
C HIS A 193 12.08 20.02 19.40
N HIS A 194 13.28 20.23 18.86
CA HIS A 194 13.46 20.42 17.40
C HIS A 194 12.98 19.19 16.60
N PHE A 195 13.08 17.98 17.16
CA PHE A 195 12.62 16.76 16.49
C PHE A 195 11.09 16.60 16.48
N ASN A 196 10.34 17.39 17.25
CA ASN A 196 8.86 17.36 17.22
C ASN A 196 8.32 17.62 15.81
N HIS A 197 8.95 18.54 15.07
CA HIS A 197 8.53 18.84 13.70
C HIS A 197 8.76 17.66 12.77
N LEU A 198 9.91 16.98 12.89
CA LEU A 198 10.25 15.82 12.08
C LEU A 198 9.37 14.62 12.41
N TYR A 199 9.10 14.37 13.69
CA TYR A 199 8.18 13.33 14.15
C TYR A 199 6.80 13.46 13.50
N LYS A 200 6.21 14.66 13.52
CA LYS A 200 4.93 14.98 12.89
C LYS A 200 4.92 14.84 11.37
N LEU A 201 6.08 14.77 10.72
CA LEU A 201 6.19 14.59 9.27
C LEU A 201 6.43 13.13 8.87
N THR A 202 6.65 12.23 9.83
CA THR A 202 6.89 10.81 9.53
C THR A 202 5.62 10.14 8.99
N PRO A 203 5.74 9.21 8.01
CA PRO A 203 4.58 8.50 7.48
C PRO A 203 3.83 7.69 8.53
N GLY A 204 4.56 7.04 9.45
CA GLY A 204 3.97 6.25 10.53
C GLY A 204 3.09 7.09 11.45
N GLU A 205 3.57 8.27 11.87
CA GLU A 205 2.77 9.19 12.67
C GLU A 205 1.54 9.69 11.91
N ARG A 206 1.67 9.98 10.61
CA ARG A 206 0.54 10.42 9.79
C ARG A 206 -0.52 9.34 9.57
N LEU A 207 -0.11 8.08 9.42
CA LEU A 207 -1.04 6.94 9.40
C LEU A 207 -1.76 6.79 10.74
N ASN A 208 -1.05 6.95 11.86
CA ASN A 208 -1.66 6.91 13.19
C ASN A 208 -2.66 8.06 13.40
N GLN A 209 -2.31 9.29 13.03
CA GLN A 209 -3.22 10.44 13.11
C GLN A 209 -4.45 10.24 12.23
N ASN A 210 -4.31 9.67 11.04
CA ASN A 210 -5.45 9.35 10.18
C ASN A 210 -6.37 8.30 10.81
N PHE A 211 -5.78 7.29 11.47
CA PHE A 211 -6.53 6.29 12.23
C PHE A 211 -7.25 6.89 13.44
N GLU A 212 -6.57 7.72 14.25
CA GLU A 212 -7.16 8.42 15.39
C GLU A 212 -8.32 9.32 14.96
N ASN A 213 -8.13 10.10 13.90
CA ASN A 213 -9.18 10.95 13.33
C ASN A 213 -10.40 10.14 12.88
N PHE A 214 -10.18 8.94 12.33
CA PHE A 214 -11.29 8.05 11.98
C PHE A 214 -12.05 7.58 13.24
N MET A 215 -11.32 7.14 14.28
CA MET A 215 -11.92 6.70 15.54
C MET A 215 -12.76 7.78 16.20
N THR A 216 -12.33 9.03 16.13
CA THR A 216 -13.02 10.18 16.75
C THR A 216 -14.03 10.84 15.82
N HIS A 217 -14.33 10.24 14.65
CA HIS A 217 -15.21 10.82 13.62
C HIS A 217 -14.82 12.24 13.18
N SER A 218 -13.53 12.54 13.17
CA SER A 218 -12.95 13.84 12.82
C SER A 218 -12.06 13.78 11.57
N SER A 219 -12.16 12.73 10.75
CA SER A 219 -11.44 12.66 9.48
C SER A 219 -11.91 13.77 8.55
N THR A 220 -10.95 14.61 8.20
CA THR A 220 -11.06 15.63 7.17
C THR A 220 -9.95 15.40 6.16
N LEU A 221 -10.10 15.93 4.95
CA LEU A 221 -9.04 15.81 3.95
C LEU A 221 -7.80 16.57 4.43
N ASP A 222 -6.71 15.83 4.66
CA ASP A 222 -5.45 16.40 5.14
C ASP A 222 -4.43 16.47 4.01
N LEU A 223 -4.17 17.69 3.54
CA LEU A 223 -3.19 17.97 2.48
C LEU A 223 -1.76 17.58 2.88
N ASN A 224 -1.45 17.51 4.18
CA ASN A 224 -0.12 17.09 4.62
C ASN A 224 0.18 15.65 4.21
N ASN A 225 -0.82 14.76 4.26
CA ASN A 225 -0.66 13.37 3.83
C ASN A 225 -0.31 13.27 2.35
N TRP A 226 -0.94 14.13 1.53
CA TRP A 226 -0.68 14.24 0.10
C TRP A 226 0.71 14.76 -0.21
N ILE A 227 1.13 15.82 0.49
CA ILE A 227 2.45 16.43 0.32
C ILE A 227 3.55 15.45 0.74
N ILE A 228 3.45 14.88 1.94
CA ILE A 228 4.45 13.95 2.49
C ILE A 228 4.54 12.69 1.61
N GLY A 229 3.40 12.07 1.33
CA GLY A 229 3.34 10.88 0.47
C GLY A 229 3.89 11.13 -0.93
N GLY A 230 3.51 12.25 -1.55
CA GLY A 230 4.00 12.67 -2.86
C GLY A 230 5.51 12.92 -2.90
N ILE A 231 6.05 13.66 -1.92
CA ILE A 231 7.48 13.94 -1.81
C ILE A 231 8.26 12.64 -1.64
N LEU A 232 7.85 11.76 -0.72
CA LEU A 232 8.53 10.48 -0.49
C LEU A 232 8.50 9.60 -1.75
N SER A 233 7.37 9.55 -2.43
CA SER A 233 7.23 8.80 -3.68
C SER A 233 8.21 9.30 -4.74
N LEU A 234 8.28 10.62 -4.95
CA LEU A 234 9.20 11.23 -5.91
C LEU A 234 10.66 10.97 -5.53
N LEU A 235 11.01 11.16 -4.26
CA LEU A 235 12.36 10.91 -3.76
C LEU A 235 12.80 9.46 -3.99
N PHE A 236 11.97 8.50 -3.59
CA PHE A 236 12.31 7.08 -3.74
C PHE A 236 12.40 6.68 -5.21
N LEU A 237 11.46 7.10 -6.05
CA LEU A 237 11.48 6.77 -7.48
C LEU A 237 12.66 7.43 -8.21
N PHE A 238 12.99 8.68 -7.88
CA PHE A 238 14.14 9.38 -8.46
C PHE A 238 15.45 8.70 -8.07
N CYS A 239 15.66 8.45 -6.76
CA CYS A 239 16.82 7.73 -6.27
C CYS A 239 16.92 6.33 -6.90
N GLY A 240 15.81 5.58 -6.92
CA GLY A 240 15.76 4.25 -7.53
C GLY A 240 16.08 4.27 -9.02
N GLN A 241 15.56 5.23 -9.78
CA GLN A 241 15.86 5.36 -11.21
C GLN A 241 17.34 5.66 -11.48
N VAL A 242 17.93 6.58 -10.71
CA VAL A 242 19.35 6.94 -10.85
C VAL A 242 20.25 5.73 -10.59
N ILE A 243 19.93 4.94 -9.57
CA ILE A 243 20.67 3.72 -9.23
C ILE A 243 20.40 2.61 -10.26
N PHE A 244 19.15 2.39 -10.66
CA PHE A 244 18.76 1.35 -11.62
C PHE A 244 19.32 1.57 -13.03
N LYS A 245 19.54 2.81 -13.45
CA LYS A 245 20.25 3.09 -14.71
C LYS A 245 21.65 2.47 -14.72
N LYS A 246 22.32 2.43 -13.57
CA LYS A 246 23.67 1.90 -13.40
C LYS A 246 23.73 0.38 -13.21
N SER A 247 22.61 -0.29 -12.96
CA SER A 247 22.61 -1.74 -12.68
C SER A 247 22.92 -2.56 -13.93
N GLU A 248 23.88 -3.47 -13.83
CA GLU A 248 24.19 -4.43 -14.89
C GLU A 248 23.24 -5.63 -14.83
N PHE A 249 22.81 -6.10 -16.01
CA PHE A 249 22.08 -7.36 -16.13
C PHE A 249 23.09 -8.50 -16.33
N ASN A 250 23.94 -8.74 -15.33
CA ASN A 250 24.88 -9.86 -15.37
C ASN A 250 24.16 -11.18 -15.05
N ASP A 251 24.57 -12.23 -15.75
CA ASP A 251 24.09 -13.60 -15.60
C ASP A 251 24.73 -14.22 -14.36
N GLU A 252 24.01 -14.17 -13.23
CA GLU A 252 24.21 -15.07 -12.09
C GLU A 252 22.89 -15.78 -11.77
#